data_AF-A0A937I356-F1
#
_entry.id   AF-A0A937I356-F1
#
_cell.length_a   1.000
_cell.length_b   1.000
_cell.length_c   1.000
_cell.angle_alpha   90.00
_cell.angle_beta   90.00
_cell.angle_gamma   90.00
#
_symmetry.space_group_name_H-M   'P 1'
#
loop_
_entity.id
_entity.type
_entity.pdbx_description
1 polymer ?
#
loop_
_entity_poly.entity_id
_entity_poly.type
_entity_poly.pdbx_seq_one_letter_code
_entity_poly.pdbx_strand_id
1 'polypeptide(L)' 'RTRDRERKLIKKIDSTIELIAQDDYGFCESCGIEIGIRRLEARPTANKCIDCKTLDEIKEKQLGS' A
#
# COMPACT_ATOMS: atom_id res chain seq x y z
N ARG A 1 1.28 -19.16 10.93
CA ARG A 1 0.26 -18.09 10.78
C ARG A 1 0.85 -16.71 11.09
N THR A 2 1.29 -16.40 12.33
CA THR A 2 1.89 -15.09 12.67
C THR A 2 3.21 -14.87 11.94
N ARG A 3 4.14 -15.84 11.99
CA ARG A 3 5.40 -15.82 11.25
C ARG A 3 5.23 -15.54 9.75
N ASP A 4 4.22 -16.12 9.12
CA ASP A 4 3.95 -15.93 7.69
C ASP A 4 3.45 -14.52 7.38
N ARG A 5 2.69 -13.90 8.30
CA ARG A 5 2.24 -12.51 8.19
C ARG A 5 3.42 -11.54 8.38
N GLU A 6 4.27 -11.79 9.36
CA GLU A 6 5.49 -11.00 9.61
C GLU A 6 6.44 -11.08 8.41
N ARG A 7 6.68 -12.28 7.86
CA ARG A 7 7.50 -12.44 6.65
C ARG A 7 6.94 -11.66 5.46
N LYS A 8 5.61 -11.66 5.27
CA LYS A 8 4.96 -10.85 4.22
C LYS A 8 5.10 -9.34 4.50
N LEU A 9 5.06 -8.93 5.76
CA LEU A 9 5.26 -7.54 6.14
C LEU A 9 6.70 -7.08 5.86
N ILE A 10 7.70 -7.90 6.20
CA ILE A 10 9.12 -7.62 5.89
C ILE A 10 9.29 -7.38 4.39
N LYS A 11 8.76 -8.28 3.55
CA LYS A 11 8.79 -8.09 2.09
C LYS A 11 8.16 -6.78 1.62
N LYS A 12 7.07 -6.33 2.25
CA LYS A 12 6.45 -5.04 1.91
C LYS A 12 7.34 -3.86 2.32
N ILE A 13 8.04 -3.97 3.44
CA ILE A 13 9.02 -2.96 3.87
C ILE A 13 10.16 -2.90 2.87
N ASP A 14 10.72 -4.03 2.46
CA ASP A 14 11.80 -4.10 1.47
C ASP A 14 11.39 -3.42 0.16
N SER A 15 10.21 -3.75 -0.39
CA SER A 15 9.69 -3.09 -1.60
C SER A 15 9.44 -1.59 -1.40
N THR A 16 9.07 -1.16 -0.20
CA THR A 16 8.88 0.27 0.09
C THR A 16 10.22 1.02 0.07
N ILE A 17 11.29 0.40 0.57
CA ILE A 17 12.65 0.96 0.51
C ILE A 17 13.11 1.08 -0.95
N GLU A 18 12.80 0.09 -1.80
CA GLU A 18 13.11 0.15 -3.24
C GLU A 18 12.40 1.32 -3.93
N LEU A 19 11.13 1.58 -3.62
CA LEU A 19 10.39 2.74 -4.16
C LEU A 19 10.99 4.08 -3.72
N ILE A 20 11.48 4.16 -2.47
CA ILE A 20 12.20 5.36 -2.00
C ILE A 20 13.48 5.56 -2.81
N ALA A 21 14.24 4.50 -3.08
CA ALA A 21 15.45 4.57 -3.87
C ALA A 21 15.21 4.95 -5.35
N GLN A 22 13.99 4.76 -5.84
CA GLN A 22 13.55 5.11 -7.20
C GLN A 22 12.87 6.49 -7.28
N ASP A 23 12.76 7.22 -6.17
CA ASP A 23 11.99 8.47 -6.04
C ASP A 23 10.48 8.33 -6.38
N ASP A 24 9.96 7.11 -6.40
CA ASP A 24 8.54 6.79 -6.68
C ASP A 24 7.72 6.63 -5.38
N TYR A 25 8.34 6.80 -4.21
CA TYR A 25 7.66 6.69 -2.93
C TYR A 25 6.66 7.83 -2.70
N GLY A 26 5.48 7.47 -2.21
CA GLY A 26 4.43 8.42 -1.88
C GLY A 26 3.41 8.67 -2.98
N PHE A 27 3.47 7.92 -4.10
CA PHE A 27 2.47 7.98 -5.16
C PHE A 27 1.60 6.71 -5.20
N CYS A 28 0.36 6.87 -5.63
CA CYS A 28 -0.60 5.77 -5.75
C CYS A 28 -0.28 4.94 -7.00
N GLU A 29 0.00 3.66 -6.85
CA GLU A 29 0.30 2.74 -7.97
C GLU A 29 -0.86 2.61 -8.99
N SER A 30 -2.09 2.97 -8.61
CA SER A 30 -3.28 2.79 -9.48
C SER A 30 -3.67 4.04 -10.26
N CYS A 31 -3.40 5.24 -9.74
CA CYS A 31 -3.82 6.49 -10.39
C CYS A 31 -2.73 7.56 -10.46
N GLY A 32 -1.55 7.30 -9.91
CA GLY A 32 -0.38 8.19 -9.98
C GLY A 32 -0.43 9.41 -9.07
N ILE A 33 -1.53 9.64 -8.32
CA ILE A 33 -1.63 10.80 -7.42
C ILE A 33 -0.84 10.58 -6.13
N GLU A 34 -0.47 11.68 -5.47
CA GLU A 34 0.18 11.66 -4.16
C GLU A 34 -0.70 10.99 -3.08
N ILE A 35 -0.07 10.17 -2.25
CA ILE A 35 -0.64 9.58 -1.05
C ILE A 35 -0.44 10.59 0.08
N GLY A 36 -1.53 11.02 0.71
CA GLY A 36 -1.48 12.03 1.76
C GLY A 36 -0.50 11.67 2.90
N ILE A 37 0.29 12.65 3.34
CA ILE A 37 1.38 12.48 4.31
C ILE A 37 0.91 11.75 5.59
N ARG A 38 -0.22 12.19 6.17
CA ARG A 38 -0.79 11.54 7.39
C ARG A 38 -1.07 10.05 7.22
N ARG A 39 -1.38 9.60 6.00
CA ARG A 39 -1.60 8.18 5.69
C ARG A 39 -0.27 7.42 5.64
N LEU A 40 0.77 8.01 5.05
CA LEU A 40 2.11 7.41 5.02
C LEU A 40 2.75 7.39 6.42
N GLU A 41 2.53 8.40 7.25
CA GLU A 41 2.94 8.39 8.67
C GLU A 41 2.27 7.26 9.44
N ALA A 42 0.96 7.06 9.24
CA ALA A 42 0.22 5.98 9.89
C ALA A 42 0.58 4.60 9.33
N ARG A 43 0.91 4.51 8.03
CA ARG A 43 1.25 3.27 7.34
C ARG A 43 2.23 3.54 6.20
N PRO A 44 3.55 3.46 6.45
CA PRO A 44 4.57 3.75 5.43
C PRO A 44 4.57 2.78 4.25
N THR A 45 4.06 1.55 4.44
CA THR A 45 3.97 0.53 3.39
C THR A 45 2.70 0.65 2.53
N ALA A 46 1.99 1.78 2.58
CA ALA A 46 0.80 2.00 1.78
C ALA A 46 1.18 2.37 0.33
N ASN A 47 0.67 1.61 -0.64
CA ASN A 47 0.96 1.78 -2.06
C ASN A 47 -0.20 2.37 -2.88
N LYS A 48 -1.33 2.66 -2.23
CA LYS A 48 -2.52 3.26 -2.85
C LYS A 48 -3.07 4.40 -2.01
N CYS A 49 -3.63 5.41 -2.69
CA CYS A 49 -4.43 6.45 -2.06
C CYS A 49 -5.70 5.87 -1.40
N ILE A 50 -6.39 6.69 -0.61
CA ILE A 50 -7.59 6.27 0.12
C ILE A 50 -8.69 5.82 -0.84
N ASP A 51 -8.92 6.57 -1.91
CA ASP A 51 -9.99 6.29 -2.87
C ASP A 51 -9.78 4.96 -3.59
N CYS A 52 -8.59 4.76 -4.17
CA CYS A 52 -8.26 3.50 -4.84
C CYS A 52 -8.32 2.31 -3.88
N LYS A 53 -7.84 2.47 -2.63
CA LYS A 53 -7.92 1.37 -1.66
C LYS A 53 -9.37 1.08 -1.25
N THR A 54 -10.21 2.09 -1.12
CA THR A 54 -11.64 1.94 -0.82
C THR A 54 -12.37 1.22 -1.96
N LEU A 55 -12.06 1.58 -3.21
CA LEU A 55 -12.59 0.89 -4.39
C LEU A 55 -12.16 -0.58 -4.44
N ASP A 56 -10.90 -0.90 -4.13
CA ASP A 56 -10.44 -2.29 -4.03
C ASP A 56 -11.23 -3.06 -2.97
N GLU A 57 -11.43 -2.50 -1.78
CA GLU A 57 -12.17 -3.15 -0.69
C GLU A 57 -13.65 -3.38 -1.04
N ILE A 58 -14.28 -2.47 -1.80
CA ILE A 58 -15.64 -2.66 -2.32
C ILE A 58 -15.65 -3.82 -3.33
N LYS A 59 -14.70 -3.85 -4.27
CA LYS A 59 -14.58 -4.92 -5.27
C LYS A 59 -14.30 -6.28 -4.62
N GLU A 60 -13.41 -6.33 -3.64
CA GLU A 60 -13.09 -7.54 -2.86
C GLU A 60 -14.34 -8.11 -2.17
N LYS A 61 -15.20 -7.25 -1.62
CA LYS A 61 -16.48 -7.66 -1.02
C LYS A 61 -17.48 -8.20 -2.05
N GLN A 62 -17.59 -7.56 -3.21
CA GLN A 62 -18.52 -7.98 -4.28
C GLN A 62 -18.08 -9.29 -4.95
N LEU A 63 -16.77 -9.48 -5.16
CA LEU A 63 -16.21 -10.67 -5.81
C LEU A 63 -16.01 -11.84 -4.85
N GLY A 64 -15.92 -11.58 -3.55
CA GLY A 64 -15.86 -12.59 -2.50
C GLY A 64 -17.24 -13.09 -2.02
N SER A 65 -18.32 -12.71 -2.72
CA SER A 65 -19.69 -13.21 -2.55
C SER A 65 -19.94 -14.43 -3.41
#